data_AF-A0A1X1L0C1-F1
#
_entry.id   AF-A0A1X1L0C1-F1
#
_cell.length_a   1.000
_cell.length_b   1.000
_cell.length_c   1.000
_cell.angle_alpha   90.00
_cell.angle_beta   90.00
_cell.angle_gamma   90.00
#
_symmetry.space_group_name_H-M   'P 1'
#
loop_
_entity.id
_entity.type
_entity.pdbx_description
1 polymer ?
#
loop_
_entity_poly.entity_id
_entity_poly.type
_entity_poly.pdbx_seq_one_letter_code
_entity_poly.pdbx_strand_id
1 'polypeptide(L)'
;MIEKVERLITEINRIHREYSKDYFETGKVEKINLKHTFSKVPTKAILAYRLNLHESINDYLMKADVQDIAYVYRVKTSESILDKITRFSERQEGYPVNSILNDIFGARMILSSKEIAQVMEKLDDWQELYGLKNWYLRDKDGYVGIHIYFKNKSNFYYPWELQLWDRKDVDSNIVSHIKYKRGFVK
;
A
#
# COMPACT_ATOMS: atom_id res chain seq x y z
N MET A 1 -22.48 -0.79 -2.86
CA MET A 1 -21.18 -1.06 -3.54
C MET A 1 -20.14 0.01 -3.24
N ILE A 2 -20.45 1.31 -3.31
CA ILE A 2 -19.56 2.36 -2.78
C ILE A 2 -19.26 2.15 -1.28
N GLU A 3 -20.27 1.73 -0.52
CA GLU A 3 -20.16 1.28 0.88
C GLU A 3 -19.13 0.16 1.07
N LYS A 4 -18.92 -0.72 0.06
CA LYS A 4 -17.90 -1.77 0.14
C LYS A 4 -16.50 -1.19 -0.01
N VAL A 5 -16.31 -0.19 -0.87
CA VAL A 5 -15.02 0.51 -1.01
C VAL A 5 -14.71 1.25 0.29
N GLU A 6 -15.71 1.96 0.82
CA GLU A 6 -15.60 2.68 2.09
C GLU A 6 -15.27 1.74 3.25
N ARG A 7 -16.02 0.63 3.41
CA ARG A 7 -15.74 -0.38 4.43
C ARG A 7 -14.35 -1.00 4.28
N LEU A 8 -13.90 -1.27 3.05
CA LEU A 8 -12.54 -1.74 2.80
C LEU A 8 -11.49 -0.70 3.23
N ILE A 9 -11.71 0.58 2.94
CA ILE A 9 -10.84 1.68 3.39
C ILE A 9 -10.78 1.73 4.92
N THR A 10 -11.93 1.65 5.60
CA THR A 10 -12.02 1.66 7.06
C THR A 10 -11.29 0.46 7.67
N GLU A 11 -11.51 -0.75 7.14
CA GLU A 11 -10.87 -1.97 7.63
C GLU A 11 -9.36 -1.96 7.37
N ILE A 12 -8.89 -1.49 6.21
CA ILE A 12 -7.44 -1.34 5.95
C ILE A 12 -6.81 -0.38 6.97
N ASN A 13 -7.46 0.75 7.28
CA ASN A 13 -6.97 1.70 8.27
C ASN A 13 -6.91 1.10 9.68
N ARG A 14 -7.98 0.40 10.09
CA ARG A 14 -8.07 -0.30 11.38
C ARG A 14 -6.96 -1.32 11.52
N ILE A 15 -6.82 -2.20 10.53
CA ILE A 15 -5.80 -3.26 10.51
C ILE A 15 -4.40 -2.64 10.50
N HIS A 16 -4.16 -1.59 9.71
CA HIS A 16 -2.86 -0.91 9.68
C HIS A 16 -2.49 -0.35 11.07
N ARG A 17 -3.47 0.16 11.82
CA ARG A 17 -3.27 0.69 13.17
C ARG A 17 -3.03 -0.42 14.18
N GLU A 18 -3.83 -1.48 14.15
CA GLU A 18 -3.70 -2.64 15.04
C GLU A 18 -2.34 -3.33 14.83
N TYR A 19 -2.00 -3.66 13.58
CA TYR A 19 -0.70 -4.25 13.25
C TYR A 19 0.46 -3.35 13.68
N SER A 20 0.38 -2.03 13.45
CA SER A 20 1.45 -1.11 13.86
C SER A 20 1.61 -1.08 15.39
N LYS A 21 0.51 -1.19 16.14
CA LYS A 21 0.55 -1.30 17.60
C LYS A 21 1.21 -2.61 18.03
N ASP A 22 0.77 -3.73 17.48
CA ASP A 22 1.25 -5.06 17.84
C ASP A 22 2.71 -5.30 17.45
N TYR A 23 3.19 -4.64 16.39
CA TYR A 23 4.58 -4.74 15.97
C TYR A 23 5.51 -3.83 16.79
N PHE A 24 5.15 -2.54 16.94
CA PHE A 24 6.06 -1.54 17.51
C PHE A 24 5.88 -1.28 19.01
N GLU A 25 4.69 -1.49 19.59
CA GLU A 25 4.41 -1.17 20.99
C GLU A 25 4.69 -2.34 21.95
N THR A 26 5.51 -3.29 21.51
CA THR A 26 5.97 -4.44 22.32
C THR A 26 7.25 -4.15 23.10
N GLY A 27 7.91 -3.03 22.81
CA GLY A 27 9.25 -2.69 23.34
C GLY A 27 10.40 -3.52 22.72
N LYS A 28 10.10 -4.48 21.84
CA LYS A 28 11.10 -5.37 21.22
C LYS A 28 11.65 -4.83 19.90
N VAL A 29 10.95 -3.90 19.28
CA VAL A 29 11.31 -3.35 17.97
C VAL A 29 11.44 -1.84 18.06
N GLU A 30 12.59 -1.33 17.62
CA GLU A 30 12.83 0.10 17.54
C GLU A 30 11.98 0.76 16.44
N LYS A 31 11.37 1.90 16.75
CA LYS A 31 10.66 2.73 15.77
C LYS A 31 11.66 3.56 14.98
N ILE A 32 11.73 3.32 13.67
CA ILE A 32 12.63 4.03 12.77
C ILE A 32 11.87 5.10 12.00
N ASN A 33 12.37 6.34 12.00
CA ASN A 33 11.73 7.44 11.29
C ASN A 33 11.92 7.31 9.76
N LEU A 34 10.84 6.95 9.06
CA LEU A 34 10.83 6.71 7.62
C LEU A 34 10.81 8.00 6.77
N LYS A 35 10.86 9.18 7.39
CA LYS A 35 11.19 10.43 6.66
C LYS A 35 12.66 10.50 6.25
N HIS A 36 13.51 9.66 6.82
CA HIS A 36 14.90 9.56 6.38
C HIS A 36 15.05 8.73 5.11
N THR A 37 16.23 8.82 4.50
CA THR A 37 16.66 8.07 3.31
C THR A 37 17.14 6.67 3.69
N PHE A 38 17.33 5.78 2.71
CA PHE A 38 17.84 4.42 2.94
C PHE A 38 19.23 4.37 3.58
N SER A 39 20.05 5.42 3.46
CA SER A 39 21.33 5.52 4.18
C SER A 39 21.19 5.57 5.70
N LYS A 40 20.01 5.96 6.22
CA LYS A 40 19.71 6.04 7.66
C LYS A 40 18.69 5.01 8.12
N VAL A 41 17.99 4.35 7.21
CA VAL A 41 16.98 3.33 7.53
C VAL A 41 17.57 1.94 7.22
N PRO A 42 17.88 1.12 8.23
CA PRO A 42 18.51 -0.18 8.02
C PRO A 42 17.65 -1.12 7.17
N THR A 43 18.24 -1.70 6.13
CA THR A 43 17.56 -2.69 5.25
C THR A 43 17.04 -3.88 6.05
N LYS A 44 17.80 -4.36 7.03
CA LYS A 44 17.39 -5.46 7.92
C LYS A 44 16.08 -5.15 8.67
N ALA A 45 15.89 -3.91 9.11
CA ALA A 45 14.66 -3.50 9.81
C ALA A 45 13.45 -3.47 8.86
N ILE A 46 13.64 -3.03 7.61
CA ILE A 46 12.60 -3.06 6.57
C ILE A 46 12.18 -4.50 6.28
N LEU A 47 13.14 -5.40 6.08
CA LEU A 47 12.88 -6.81 5.77
C LEU A 47 12.23 -7.55 6.94
N ALA A 48 12.63 -7.25 8.18
CA ALA A 48 12.01 -7.82 9.38
C ALA A 48 10.53 -7.38 9.51
N TYR A 49 10.24 -6.08 9.31
CA TYR A 49 8.87 -5.58 9.29
C TYR A 49 8.04 -6.26 8.20
N ARG A 50 8.60 -6.37 6.98
CA ARG A 50 7.93 -7.06 5.86
C ARG A 50 7.62 -8.51 6.18
N LEU A 51 8.58 -9.24 6.76
CA LEU A 51 8.41 -10.65 7.08
C LEU A 51 7.31 -10.83 8.11
N ASN A 52 7.36 -10.08 9.21
CA ASN A 52 6.32 -10.17 10.23
C ASN A 52 4.93 -9.84 9.67
N LEU A 53 4.82 -8.76 8.88
CA LEU A 53 3.57 -8.39 8.21
C LEU A 53 3.06 -9.52 7.30
N HIS A 54 3.96 -10.16 6.56
CA HIS A 54 3.59 -11.28 5.68
C HIS A 54 3.00 -12.46 6.45
N GLU A 55 3.62 -12.83 7.57
CA GLU A 55 3.16 -13.93 8.42
C GLU A 55 1.83 -13.61 9.09
N SER A 56 1.64 -12.38 9.58
CA SER A 56 0.51 -12.04 10.45
C SER A 56 -0.70 -11.44 9.74
N ILE A 57 -0.57 -10.90 8.52
CA ILE A 57 -1.65 -10.10 7.90
C ILE A 57 -2.97 -10.88 7.76
N ASN A 58 -2.88 -12.19 7.51
CA ASN A 58 -4.07 -13.04 7.40
C ASN A 58 -4.89 -13.10 8.69
N ASP A 59 -4.24 -13.06 9.85
CA ASP A 59 -4.93 -13.12 11.15
C ASP A 59 -5.82 -11.90 11.36
N TYR A 60 -5.38 -10.73 10.90
CA TYR A 60 -6.18 -9.49 10.91
C TYR A 60 -7.31 -9.57 9.89
N LEU A 61 -7.02 -10.03 8.67
CA LEU A 61 -8.02 -10.15 7.60
C LEU A 61 -9.14 -11.14 7.93
N MET A 62 -8.84 -12.24 8.65
CA MET A 62 -9.86 -13.19 9.12
C MET A 62 -10.89 -12.56 10.07
N LYS A 63 -10.49 -11.51 10.79
CA LYS A 63 -11.34 -10.76 11.73
C LYS A 63 -11.93 -9.49 11.13
N ALA A 64 -11.62 -9.19 9.87
CA ALA A 64 -12.06 -7.97 9.21
C ALA A 64 -13.47 -8.13 8.63
N ASP A 65 -14.27 -7.06 8.62
CA ASP A 65 -15.60 -7.04 7.98
C ASP A 65 -15.47 -6.83 6.47
N VAL A 66 -14.93 -7.85 5.78
CA VAL A 66 -14.59 -7.80 4.35
C VAL A 66 -14.96 -9.07 3.58
N GLN A 67 -15.68 -10.01 4.22
CA GLN A 67 -15.95 -11.36 3.67
C GLN A 67 -16.75 -11.32 2.36
N ASP A 68 -17.63 -10.33 2.18
CA ASP A 68 -18.42 -10.14 0.96
C ASP A 68 -17.79 -9.11 -0.01
N ILE A 69 -16.54 -8.73 0.21
CA ILE A 69 -15.79 -7.80 -0.65
C ILE A 69 -14.80 -8.60 -1.50
N ALA A 70 -14.96 -8.54 -2.82
CA ALA A 70 -14.01 -9.12 -3.76
C ALA A 70 -12.80 -8.20 -3.93
N TYR A 71 -11.69 -8.52 -3.27
CA TYR A 71 -10.40 -7.85 -3.44
C TYR A 71 -9.26 -8.87 -3.39
N VAL A 72 -8.11 -8.49 -3.92
CA VAL A 72 -6.86 -9.23 -3.77
C VAL A 72 -5.86 -8.38 -3.02
N TYR A 73 -4.96 -8.99 -2.26
CA TYR A 73 -3.91 -8.25 -1.57
C TYR A 73 -2.55 -8.93 -1.75
N ARG A 74 -1.49 -8.20 -1.41
CA ARG A 74 -0.13 -8.73 -1.33
C ARG A 74 0.68 -7.96 -0.31
N VAL A 75 1.60 -8.67 0.34
CA VAL A 75 2.76 -8.06 1.01
C VAL A 75 3.91 -8.06 0.02
N LYS A 76 4.55 -6.91 -0.15
CA LYS A 76 5.64 -6.70 -1.12
C LYS A 76 6.76 -7.71 -0.91
N THR A 77 7.30 -8.26 -1.98
CA THR A 77 8.38 -9.26 -1.87
C THR A 77 9.69 -8.63 -1.45
N SER A 78 10.56 -9.41 -0.82
CA SER A 78 11.89 -8.96 -0.38
C SER A 78 12.72 -8.50 -1.58
N GLU A 79 12.65 -9.20 -2.70
CA GLU A 79 13.36 -8.89 -3.94
C GLU A 79 12.93 -7.52 -4.49
N SER A 80 11.62 -7.24 -4.48
CA SER A 80 11.10 -5.94 -4.93
C SER A 80 11.48 -4.80 -3.98
N ILE A 81 11.62 -5.08 -2.68
CA ILE A 81 12.13 -4.10 -1.71
C ILE A 81 13.61 -3.83 -1.95
N LEU A 82 14.42 -4.87 -2.11
CA LEU A 82 15.87 -4.75 -2.35
C LEU A 82 16.15 -4.01 -3.66
N ASP A 83 15.45 -4.34 -4.74
CA ASP A 83 15.53 -3.61 -6.02
C ASP A 83 15.22 -2.11 -5.84
N LYS A 84 14.15 -1.78 -5.09
CA LYS A 84 13.84 -0.37 -4.77
C LYS A 84 14.95 0.27 -3.93
N ILE A 85 15.51 -0.42 -2.95
CA ILE A 85 16.60 0.13 -2.14
C ILE A 85 17.79 0.45 -3.04
N THR A 86 18.24 -0.49 -3.88
CA THR A 86 19.35 -0.28 -4.82
C THR A 86 19.09 0.90 -5.74
N ARG A 87 17.99 0.88 -6.51
CA ARG A 87 17.67 1.92 -7.51
C ARG A 87 17.50 3.33 -6.95
N PHE A 88 17.17 3.47 -5.66
CA PHE A 88 16.98 4.77 -5.02
C PHE A 88 18.15 5.17 -4.12
N SER A 89 19.00 4.24 -3.70
CA SER A 89 20.24 4.56 -2.97
C SER A 89 21.32 5.10 -3.91
N GLU A 90 21.26 4.73 -5.19
CA GLU A 90 22.15 5.21 -6.26
C GLU A 90 21.79 6.61 -6.80
N ARG A 91 20.61 7.15 -6.44
CA ARG A 91 20.17 8.48 -6.90
C ARG A 91 20.83 9.57 -6.06
N GLN A 92 21.28 10.65 -6.73
CA GLN A 92 21.79 11.83 -6.05
C GLN A 92 20.74 12.52 -5.18
N GLU A 93 19.47 12.49 -5.60
CA GLU A 93 18.35 13.00 -4.81
C GLU A 93 17.98 12.03 -3.68
N GLY A 94 18.10 12.50 -2.44
CA GLY A 94 17.71 11.75 -1.25
C GLY A 94 16.19 11.72 -1.06
N TYR A 95 15.55 10.61 -1.43
CA TYR A 95 14.11 10.42 -1.22
C TYR A 95 13.80 9.74 0.12
N PRO A 96 12.77 10.19 0.86
CA PRO A 96 12.31 9.53 2.07
C PRO A 96 11.85 8.08 1.83
N VAL A 97 12.16 7.18 2.76
CA VAL A 97 11.75 5.76 2.67
C VAL A 97 10.23 5.61 2.58
N ASN A 98 9.46 6.40 3.33
CA ASN A 98 7.99 6.36 3.28
C ASN A 98 7.38 6.92 1.97
N SER A 99 8.18 7.53 1.10
CA SER A 99 7.76 7.91 -0.24
C SER A 99 8.05 6.80 -1.25
N ILE A 100 9.14 6.05 -1.06
CA ILE A 100 9.57 4.96 -1.95
C ILE A 100 8.85 3.63 -1.62
N LEU A 101 8.78 3.28 -0.35
CA LEU A 101 8.11 2.08 0.19
C LEU A 101 6.71 2.45 0.69
N ASN A 102 5.90 3.01 -0.21
CA ASN A 102 4.53 3.41 0.05
C ASN A 102 3.49 2.29 -0.20
N ASP A 103 3.93 1.13 -0.67
CA ASP A 103 3.12 -0.01 -1.08
C ASP A 103 3.64 -1.33 -0.47
N ILE A 104 4.06 -1.31 0.80
CA ILE A 104 4.59 -2.50 1.47
C ILE A 104 3.51 -3.57 1.67
N PHE A 105 2.29 -3.12 2.00
CA PHE A 105 1.05 -3.86 1.81
C PHE A 105 0.27 -3.17 0.70
N GLY A 106 -0.28 -3.95 -0.21
CA GLY A 106 -1.08 -3.45 -1.33
C GLY A 106 -2.34 -4.30 -1.53
N ALA A 107 -3.51 -3.68 -1.45
CA ALA A 107 -4.79 -4.26 -1.84
C ALA A 107 -5.23 -3.75 -3.23
N ARG A 108 -6.05 -4.53 -3.93
CA ARG A 108 -6.67 -4.15 -5.20
C ARG A 108 -8.12 -4.60 -5.25
N MET A 109 -8.98 -3.70 -5.71
CA MET A 109 -10.40 -3.98 -5.96
C MET A 109 -10.73 -3.62 -7.41
N ILE A 110 -11.54 -4.46 -8.06
CA ILE A 110 -12.01 -4.23 -9.44
C ILE A 110 -13.44 -3.71 -9.36
N LEU A 111 -13.69 -2.57 -10.00
CA LEU A 111 -14.96 -1.86 -10.01
C LEU A 111 -15.45 -1.65 -11.45
N SER A 112 -16.74 -1.39 -11.62
CA SER A 112 -17.29 -0.89 -12.88
C SER A 112 -16.94 0.59 -13.07
N SER A 113 -16.97 1.08 -14.31
CA SER A 113 -16.75 2.51 -14.60
C SER A 113 -17.69 3.44 -13.84
N LYS A 114 -18.95 3.02 -13.61
CA LYS A 114 -19.92 3.77 -12.82
C LYS A 114 -19.47 3.89 -11.36
N GLU A 115 -19.01 2.79 -10.77
CA GLU A 115 -18.52 2.78 -9.38
C GLU A 115 -17.23 3.59 -9.24
N ILE A 116 -16.32 3.52 -10.23
CA ILE A 116 -15.12 4.36 -10.27
C ILE A 116 -15.50 5.85 -10.23
N ALA A 117 -16.43 6.29 -11.06
CA ALA A 117 -16.90 7.67 -11.06
C ALA A 117 -17.47 8.09 -9.70
N GLN A 118 -18.33 7.25 -9.11
CA GLN A 118 -18.92 7.50 -7.78
C GLN A 118 -17.86 7.58 -6.67
N VAL A 119 -16.82 6.75 -6.73
CA VAL A 119 -15.72 6.81 -5.76
C VAL A 119 -14.92 8.10 -5.94
N MET A 120 -14.60 8.50 -7.17
CA MET A 120 -13.83 9.74 -7.41
C MET A 120 -14.53 10.98 -6.83
N GLU A 121 -15.86 11.04 -6.88
CA GLU A 121 -16.65 12.13 -6.28
C GLU A 121 -16.55 12.19 -4.74
N LYS A 122 -16.09 11.12 -4.09
CA LYS A 122 -16.00 11.00 -2.62
C LYS A 122 -14.59 10.99 -2.07
N LEU A 123 -13.56 10.83 -2.91
CA LEU A 123 -12.19 10.59 -2.43
C LEU A 123 -11.60 11.76 -1.64
N ASP A 124 -11.94 13.00 -1.98
CA ASP A 124 -11.48 14.17 -1.22
C ASP A 124 -12.10 14.21 0.18
N ASP A 125 -13.42 14.00 0.28
CA ASP A 125 -14.12 13.88 1.57
C ASP A 125 -13.57 12.71 2.40
N TRP A 126 -13.35 11.57 1.77
CA TRP A 126 -12.82 10.36 2.39
C TRP A 126 -11.36 10.52 2.83
N GLN A 127 -10.55 11.29 2.11
CA GLN A 127 -9.18 11.59 2.52
C GLN A 127 -9.16 12.28 3.88
N GLU A 128 -10.04 13.26 4.10
CA GLU A 128 -10.17 13.94 5.38
C GLU A 128 -10.80 13.02 6.44
N LEU A 129 -11.97 12.44 6.14
CA LEU A 129 -12.77 11.64 7.06
C LEU A 129 -12.01 10.42 7.60
N TYR A 130 -11.31 9.71 6.72
CA TYR A 130 -10.56 8.49 7.08
C TYR A 130 -9.06 8.75 7.30
N GLY A 131 -8.61 10.01 7.25
CA GLY A 131 -7.23 10.38 7.50
C GLY A 131 -6.24 9.70 6.55
N LEU A 132 -6.61 9.56 5.27
CA LEU A 132 -5.76 8.98 4.24
C LEU A 132 -4.54 9.87 4.01
N LYS A 133 -3.41 9.27 3.62
CA LYS A 133 -2.18 10.03 3.34
C LYS A 133 -2.34 10.91 2.11
N ASN A 134 -2.86 10.33 1.03
CA ASN A 134 -3.17 10.99 -0.24
C ASN A 134 -3.91 9.98 -1.15
N TRP A 135 -4.55 10.47 -2.20
CA TRP A 135 -4.97 9.66 -3.34
C TRP A 135 -4.58 10.33 -4.68
N TYR A 136 -4.49 9.57 -5.77
CA TYR A 136 -4.42 10.13 -7.12
C TYR A 136 -4.89 9.12 -8.19
N LEU A 137 -5.38 9.63 -9.31
CA LEU A 137 -5.59 8.84 -10.53
C LEU A 137 -4.26 8.68 -11.26
N ARG A 138 -3.83 7.44 -11.48
CA ARG A 138 -2.73 7.12 -12.37
C ARG A 138 -3.31 6.78 -13.73
N ASP A 139 -2.97 7.57 -14.74
CA ASP A 139 -3.20 7.26 -16.15
C ASP A 139 -1.86 7.44 -16.89
N LYS A 140 -1.17 6.32 -17.15
CA LYS A 140 0.13 6.35 -17.83
C LYS A 140 0.49 5.02 -18.46
N ASP A 141 1.01 5.05 -19.68
CA ASP A 141 1.61 3.89 -20.37
C ASP A 141 0.68 2.66 -20.41
N GLY A 142 -0.62 2.91 -20.65
CA GLY A 142 -1.65 1.87 -20.68
C GLY A 142 -2.07 1.33 -19.31
N TYR A 143 -1.61 1.96 -18.22
CA TYR A 143 -2.08 1.67 -16.86
C TYR A 143 -3.04 2.77 -16.39
N VAL A 144 -4.24 2.38 -15.96
CA VAL A 144 -5.27 3.26 -15.41
C VAL A 144 -5.75 2.73 -14.06
N GLY A 145 -5.63 3.53 -13.00
CA GLY A 145 -6.16 3.15 -11.70
C GLY A 145 -6.06 4.24 -10.64
N ILE A 146 -6.97 4.21 -9.69
CA ILE A 146 -6.95 5.10 -8.52
C ILE A 146 -6.02 4.48 -7.48
N HIS A 147 -5.07 5.26 -6.96
CA HIS A 147 -4.19 4.86 -5.88
C HIS A 147 -4.54 5.62 -4.62
N ILE A 148 -4.81 4.90 -3.53
CA ILE A 148 -5.14 5.44 -2.22
C ILE A 148 -4.07 4.99 -1.23
N TYR A 149 -3.46 5.92 -0.51
CA TYR A 149 -2.38 5.63 0.43
C TYR A 149 -2.80 5.82 1.89
N PHE A 150 -2.39 4.87 2.72
CA PHE A 150 -2.63 4.86 4.15
C PHE A 150 -1.30 5.05 4.88
N LYS A 151 -1.25 5.87 5.92
CA LYS A 151 -0.03 6.08 6.73
C LYS A 151 -0.31 6.17 8.23
N ASN A 152 -1.58 6.18 8.64
CA ASN A 152 -1.99 6.36 10.04
C ASN A 152 -1.28 7.57 10.71
N LYS A 153 -1.12 8.66 9.96
CA LYS A 153 -0.50 9.94 10.37
C LYS A 153 0.89 9.83 11.06
N SER A 154 1.62 8.71 10.87
CA SER A 154 2.90 8.46 11.55
C SER A 154 4.05 8.31 10.56
N ASN A 155 5.22 8.89 10.86
CA ASN A 155 6.43 8.67 10.07
C ASN A 155 7.16 7.37 10.42
N PHE A 156 6.70 6.66 11.45
CA PHE A 156 7.29 5.40 11.90
C PHE A 156 6.58 4.19 11.30
N TYR A 157 5.41 4.38 10.68
CA TYR A 157 4.63 3.32 10.06
C TYR A 157 4.82 3.34 8.54
N TYR A 158 5.11 2.17 7.98
CA TYR A 158 5.22 2.03 6.53
C TYR A 158 3.84 2.26 5.89
N PRO A 159 3.75 3.08 4.83
CA PRO A 159 2.47 3.29 4.18
C PRO A 159 1.97 2.05 3.44
N TRP A 160 0.65 1.90 3.41
CA TRP A 160 -0.06 0.87 2.68
C TRP A 160 -0.79 1.49 1.48
N GLU A 161 -1.18 0.67 0.51
CA GLU A 161 -1.83 1.12 -0.72
C GLU A 161 -3.10 0.30 -1.00
N LEU A 162 -4.17 0.97 -1.42
CA LEU A 162 -5.33 0.37 -2.09
C LEU A 162 -5.36 0.89 -3.52
N GLN A 163 -5.47 -0.01 -4.48
CA GLN A 163 -5.69 0.33 -5.89
C GLN A 163 -7.12 -0.01 -6.29
N LEU A 164 -7.82 0.92 -6.94
CA LEU A 164 -9.12 0.66 -7.54
C LEU A 164 -8.95 0.68 -9.06
N TRP A 165 -9.28 -0.43 -9.70
CA TRP A 165 -9.17 -0.59 -11.14
C TRP A 165 -10.56 -0.67 -11.75
N ASP A 166 -10.74 0.00 -12.88
CA ASP A 166 -11.91 -0.25 -13.73
C ASP A 166 -11.76 -1.64 -14.36
N ARG A 167 -12.86 -2.39 -14.41
CA ARG A 167 -12.94 -3.72 -15.03
C ARG A 167 -12.45 -3.71 -16.47
N LYS A 168 -12.69 -2.64 -17.22
CA LYS A 168 -12.25 -2.52 -18.62
C LYS A 168 -10.72 -2.41 -18.76
N ASP A 169 -10.02 -1.99 -17.70
CA ASP A 169 -8.58 -1.72 -17.69
C ASP A 169 -7.77 -2.83 -17.00
N VAL A 170 -8.41 -3.93 -16.58
CA VAL A 170 -7.74 -5.01 -15.82
C VAL A 170 -6.59 -5.64 -16.62
N ASP A 171 -6.84 -6.01 -17.87
CA ASP A 171 -5.86 -6.71 -18.70
C ASP A 171 -4.65 -5.81 -19.02
N SER A 172 -4.90 -4.57 -19.41
CA SER A 172 -3.85 -3.58 -19.68
C SER A 172 -3.03 -3.27 -18.41
N ASN A 173 -3.70 -3.17 -17.25
CA ASN A 173 -3.04 -3.00 -15.96
C ASN A 173 -2.16 -4.20 -15.59
N ILE A 174 -2.61 -5.44 -15.85
CA ILE A 174 -1.82 -6.65 -15.60
C ILE A 174 -0.58 -6.67 -16.50
N VAL A 175 -0.73 -6.40 -17.80
CA VAL A 175 0.39 -6.36 -18.76
C VAL A 175 1.42 -5.32 -18.34
N SER A 176 0.98 -4.11 -17.99
CA SER A 176 1.86 -3.05 -17.49
C SER A 176 2.57 -3.45 -16.20
N HIS A 177 1.85 -4.07 -15.26
CA HIS A 177 2.43 -4.56 -14.01
C HIS A 177 3.49 -5.65 -14.24
N ILE A 178 3.28 -6.57 -15.19
CA ILE A 178 4.29 -7.58 -15.55
C ILE A 178 5.52 -6.90 -16.12
N LYS A 179 5.34 -6.03 -17.12
CA LYS A 179 6.43 -5.34 -17.83
C LYS A 179 7.33 -4.54 -16.91
N TYR A 180 6.75 -3.78 -15.97
CA TYR A 180 7.52 -2.82 -15.16
C TYR A 180 7.81 -3.26 -13.72
N LYS A 181 7.03 -4.21 -13.16
CA LYS A 181 7.19 -4.63 -11.76
C LYS A 181 7.68 -6.06 -11.57
N ARG A 182 7.81 -6.89 -12.61
CA ARG A 182 8.36 -8.26 -12.45
C ARG A 182 9.78 -8.44 -13.02
N GLY A 183 10.44 -7.37 -13.46
CA GLY A 183 11.80 -7.43 -13.99
C GLY A 183 12.89 -7.87 -13.00
N PHE A 184 12.54 -8.08 -11.73
CA PHE A 184 13.46 -8.64 -10.71
C PHE A 184 13.50 -10.17 -10.71
N VAL A 185 12.57 -10.85 -11.39
CA VAL A 185 12.64 -12.29 -11.64
C VAL A 185 13.43 -12.48 -12.92
N LYS A 186 14.70 -12.90 -12.80
CA LYS A 186 15.54 -13.32 -13.92
C LYS A 186 15.47 -14.83 -14.11
#